data_AF-A0A4S2JQ88-F1
#
_entry.id   AF-A0A4S2JQ88-F1
#
_cell.length_a   1.000
_cell.length_b   1.000
_cell.length_c   1.000
_cell.angle_alpha   90.00
_cell.angle_beta   90.00
_cell.angle_gamma   90.00
#
_symmetry.space_group_name_H-M   'P 1'
#
loop_
_entity.id
_entity.type
_entity.pdbx_description
1 polymer ?
#
loop_
_entity_poly.entity_id
_entity_poly.type
_entity_poly.pdbx_seq_one_letter_code
_entity_poly.pdbx_strand_id
1 'polypeptide(L)'
;MMKEEAHDERQITDWPPPFSSEITPYNESDFGGLIRRTCENKSLTLRISKVIVIGDVAVGKTSLVNRFCHKLFDNNYKATIGVDFEVERFDILGVPFHLQM
;
A
#
# COMPACT_ATOMS: atom_id res chain seq x y z
N MET A 1 -3.82 -18.24 11.13
CA MET A 1 -2.79 -18.79 10.22
C MET A 1 -2.41 -17.66 9.28
N MET A 2 -1.14 -17.26 9.23
CA MET A 2 -0.72 -16.21 8.29
C MET A 2 -1.00 -16.69 6.88
N LYS A 3 -1.76 -15.92 6.09
CA LYS A 3 -2.00 -16.27 4.68
C LYS A 3 -0.66 -16.33 3.96
N GLU A 4 -0.48 -17.36 3.14
CA GLU A 4 0.73 -17.54 2.33
C GLU A 4 0.87 -16.43 1.28
N GLU A 5 -0.27 -15.86 0.87
CA GLU A 5 -0.40 -14.79 -0.13
C GLU A 5 -1.19 -13.61 0.43
N ALA A 6 -0.92 -12.42 -0.11
CA ALA A 6 -1.70 -11.22 0.15
C ALA A 6 -3.13 -11.35 -0.39
N HIS A 7 -4.06 -10.51 0.09
CA HIS A 7 -5.39 -10.41 -0.50
C HIS A 7 -5.30 -9.98 -1.97
N ASP A 8 -6.23 -10.41 -2.82
CA ASP A 8 -6.20 -10.18 -4.28
C ASP A 8 -5.97 -8.69 -4.64
N GLU A 9 -6.63 -7.76 -3.94
CA GLU A 9 -6.45 -6.31 -4.16
C GLU A 9 -5.08 -5.75 -3.73
N ARG A 10 -4.28 -6.57 -3.06
CA ARG A 10 -2.92 -6.29 -2.58
C ARG A 10 -1.86 -7.10 -3.33
N GLN A 11 -2.27 -7.89 -4.33
CA GLN A 11 -1.38 -8.53 -5.28
C GLN A 11 -1.20 -7.60 -6.48
N ILE A 12 0.01 -7.06 -6.65
CA ILE A 12 0.32 -6.05 -7.67
C ILE A 12 1.29 -6.67 -8.68
N THR A 13 0.76 -7.08 -9.82
CA THR A 13 1.55 -7.55 -10.98
C THR A 13 1.86 -6.43 -11.97
N ASP A 14 0.96 -5.44 -12.02
CA ASP A 14 0.97 -4.28 -12.89
C ASP A 14 0.37 -3.12 -12.08
N TRP A 15 0.60 -1.87 -12.49
CA TRP A 15 0.10 -0.75 -11.71
C TRP A 15 -1.43 -0.65 -11.80
N PRO A 16 -2.14 -0.35 -10.68
CA PRO A 16 -3.55 -0.05 -10.74
C PRO A 16 -3.82 1.08 -11.73
N PRO A 17 -4.89 1.01 -12.54
CA PRO A 17 -5.21 2.08 -13.47
C PRO A 17 -5.45 3.38 -12.69
N PRO A 18 -5.02 4.53 -13.22
CA PRO A 18 -5.33 5.81 -12.61
C PRO A 18 -6.84 6.06 -12.66
N PHE A 19 -7.33 6.94 -11.78
CA PHE A 19 -8.73 7.37 -11.82
C PHE A 19 -9.12 7.97 -13.18
N SER A 20 -8.21 8.72 -13.82
CA SER A 20 -8.35 9.17 -15.20
C SER A 20 -6.98 9.26 -15.89
N SER A 21 -6.91 8.70 -17.10
CA SER A 21 -5.72 8.72 -17.96
C SER A 21 -5.41 10.11 -18.52
N GLU A 22 -6.37 11.04 -18.51
CA GLU A 22 -6.19 12.40 -19.02
C GLU A 22 -5.49 13.31 -18.02
N ILE A 23 -5.57 12.99 -16.72
CA ILE A 23 -5.09 13.85 -15.63
C ILE A 23 -3.93 13.23 -14.85
N THR A 24 -3.65 11.94 -15.06
CA THR A 24 -2.50 11.31 -14.42
C THR A 24 -1.20 11.96 -14.91
N PRO A 25 -0.26 12.31 -14.02
CA PRO A 25 1.05 12.78 -14.44
C PRO A 25 1.97 11.63 -14.90
N TYR A 26 1.53 10.38 -14.71
CA TYR A 26 2.30 9.18 -15.04
C TYR A 26 1.96 8.69 -16.45
N ASN A 27 2.99 8.47 -17.26
CA ASN A 27 2.86 7.95 -18.61
C ASN A 27 3.06 6.43 -18.66
N GLU A 28 3.73 5.86 -17.66
CA GLU A 28 3.91 4.44 -17.49
C GLU A 28 2.71 3.81 -16.76
N SER A 29 2.39 2.58 -17.15
CA SER A 29 1.35 1.75 -16.50
C SER A 29 1.93 0.50 -15.85
N ASP A 30 3.26 0.39 -15.78
CA ASP A 30 3.93 -0.85 -15.42
C ASP A 30 5.35 -0.65 -14.87
N PHE A 31 5.86 -1.68 -14.19
CA PHE A 31 7.23 -1.79 -13.72
C PHE A 31 8.23 -1.91 -14.88
N GLY A 32 9.32 -1.17 -14.80
CA GLY A 32 10.42 -1.27 -15.77
C GLY A 32 11.04 -2.68 -15.80
N GLY A 33 11.55 -3.09 -16.97
CA GLY A 33 12.05 -4.45 -17.20
C GLY A 33 13.17 -4.91 -16.25
N LEU A 34 13.99 -4.00 -15.71
CA LEU A 34 14.99 -4.33 -14.69
C LEU A 34 14.35 -4.80 -13.37
N ILE A 35 13.26 -4.15 -12.94
CA ILE A 35 12.55 -4.50 -11.71
C ILE A 35 11.91 -5.88 -11.89
N ARG A 36 11.22 -6.11 -13.02
CA ARG A 36 10.61 -7.41 -13.34
C ARG A 36 11.63 -8.56 -13.28
N ARG A 37 12.76 -8.42 -13.99
CA ARG A 37 13.85 -9.43 -13.98
C ARG A 37 14.44 -9.65 -12.58
N THR A 38 14.51 -8.60 -11.77
CA THR A 38 15.03 -8.70 -10.40
C THR A 38 14.05 -9.47 -9.50
N CYS A 39 12.75 -9.21 -9.64
CA CYS A 39 11.70 -9.91 -8.88
C CYS A 39 11.51 -11.37 -9.30
N GLU A 40 11.73 -11.71 -10.58
CA GLU A 40 11.71 -13.10 -11.08
C GLU A 40 12.77 -13.99 -10.41
N ASN A 41 13.93 -13.40 -10.08
CA ASN A 41 14.98 -14.08 -9.34
C ASN A 41 14.61 -14.10 -7.85
N LYS A 42 13.81 -15.11 -7.45
CA LYS A 42 13.16 -15.31 -6.12
C LYS A 42 14.05 -15.30 -4.86
N SER A 43 15.31 -14.88 -4.95
CA SER A 43 16.19 -14.67 -3.78
C SER A 43 15.94 -13.29 -3.12
N LEU A 44 14.69 -12.86 -3.02
CA LEU A 44 14.33 -11.62 -2.37
C LEU A 44 13.65 -11.96 -1.04
N THR A 45 14.28 -11.54 0.05
CA THR A 45 13.73 -11.67 1.40
C THR A 45 12.55 -10.72 1.59
N LEU A 46 11.68 -11.04 2.54
CA LEU A 46 10.58 -10.16 2.94
C LEU A 46 11.10 -8.76 3.28
N ARG A 47 10.53 -7.74 2.64
CA ARG A 47 10.96 -6.35 2.81
C ARG A 47 9.93 -5.53 3.58
N ILE A 48 10.42 -4.71 4.50
CA ILE A 48 9.61 -3.74 5.22
C ILE A 48 9.67 -2.42 4.46
N SER A 49 8.50 -1.87 4.15
CA SER A 49 8.33 -0.53 3.60
C SER A 49 7.64 0.33 4.65
N LYS A 50 8.18 1.51 4.95
CA LYS A 50 7.61 2.42 5.96
C LYS A 50 7.01 3.66 5.30
N VAL A 51 5.81 4.01 5.71
CA VAL A 51 5.09 5.22 5.28
C VAL A 51 4.69 5.99 6.53
N ILE A 52 4.72 7.32 6.45
CA ILE A 52 4.28 8.20 7.53
C ILE A 52 3.33 9.23 6.94
N VAL A 53 2.12 9.33 7.50
CA VAL A 53 1.11 10.30 7.06
C VAL A 53 1.17 11.55 7.94
N ILE A 54 1.49 12.70 7.36
CA ILE A 54 1.70 13.97 8.07
C ILE A 54 0.68 15.02 7.61
N GLY A 55 0.27 15.89 8.52
CA GLY A 55 -0.66 16.99 8.26
C GLY A 55 -1.33 17.50 9.54
N ASP A 56 -2.07 18.60 9.43
CA ASP A 56 -2.72 19.27 10.57
C ASP A 56 -3.74 18.37 11.30
N VAL A 57 -4.15 18.80 12.49
CA VAL A 57 -5.19 18.10 13.26
C VAL A 57 -6.49 18.05 12.45
N ALA A 58 -7.21 16.92 12.56
CA ALA A 58 -8.51 16.70 11.93
C ALA A 58 -8.59 16.74 10.38
N VAL A 59 -7.47 16.78 9.65
CA VAL A 59 -7.46 16.70 8.17
C VAL A 59 -7.78 15.31 7.59
N GLY A 60 -8.12 14.33 8.43
CA GLY A 60 -8.55 13.00 7.98
C GLY A 60 -7.45 11.94 7.81
N LYS A 61 -6.24 12.15 8.36
CA LYS A 61 -5.13 11.19 8.30
C LYS A 61 -5.53 9.78 8.78
N THR A 62 -6.15 9.70 9.95
CA THR A 62 -6.63 8.45 10.56
C THR A 62 -7.73 7.80 9.70
N SER A 63 -8.64 8.61 9.16
CA SER A 63 -9.69 8.11 8.26
C SER A 63 -9.12 7.53 6.96
N LEU A 64 -8.03 8.10 6.43
CA LEU A 64 -7.35 7.58 5.25
C LEU A 64 -6.70 6.23 5.53
N VAL A 65 -5.97 6.10 6.64
CA VAL A 65 -5.36 4.82 7.06
C VAL A 65 -6.43 3.76 7.30
N ASN A 66 -7.50 4.09 8.03
CA ASN A 66 -8.61 3.18 8.28
C ASN A 66 -9.34 2.75 7.01
N ARG A 67 -9.55 3.68 6.07
CA ARG A 67 -10.15 3.34 4.78
C ARG A 67 -9.24 2.40 4.00
N PHE A 68 -7.93 2.61 4.05
CA PHE A 68 -6.98 1.78 3.34
C PHE A 68 -6.85 0.38 3.95
N CYS A 69 -6.62 0.24 5.25
CA CYS A 69 -6.38 -1.06 5.90
C CYS A 69 -7.68 -1.83 6.17
N HIS A 70 -8.72 -1.14 6.65
CA HIS A 70 -9.92 -1.78 7.19
C HIS A 70 -11.14 -1.61 6.30
N LYS A 71 -11.04 -0.84 5.21
CA LYS A 71 -12.18 -0.43 4.35
C LYS A 71 -13.28 0.30 5.11
N LEU A 72 -12.96 0.90 6.26
CA LEU A 72 -13.92 1.60 7.11
C LEU A 72 -13.82 3.11 6.93
N PHE A 73 -14.96 3.76 7.08
CA PHE A 73 -15.05 5.20 7.25
C PHE A 73 -16.02 5.48 8.40
N ASP A 74 -15.49 5.91 9.54
CA ASP A 74 -16.27 6.23 10.73
C ASP A 74 -16.49 7.74 10.81
N ASN A 75 -17.76 8.14 11.02
CA ASN A 75 -18.15 9.54 11.20
C ASN A 75 -17.84 10.05 12.61
N ASN A 76 -17.63 9.14 13.58
CA ASN A 76 -17.26 9.49 14.93
C ASN A 76 -15.75 9.72 15.00
N TYR A 77 -15.32 10.97 14.77
CA TYR A 77 -13.92 11.34 14.88
C TYR A 77 -13.39 11.07 16.30
N LYS A 78 -12.41 10.18 16.39
CA LYS A 78 -11.57 10.00 17.57
C LYS A 78 -10.20 10.56 17.25
N ALA A 79 -9.75 11.54 18.03
CA ALA A 79 -8.41 12.08 17.86
C ALA A 79 -7.38 10.96 18.06
N THR A 80 -6.42 10.86 17.14
CA THR A 80 -5.29 9.94 17.32
C THR A 80 -4.47 10.41 18.52
N ILE A 81 -4.35 9.54 19.52
CA ILE A 81 -3.52 9.79 20.70
C ILE A 81 -2.12 9.25 20.37
N GLY A 82 -1.16 10.15 20.16
CA GLY A 82 0.20 9.76 19.79
C GLY A 82 0.30 9.31 18.34
N VAL A 83 0.74 8.07 18.12
CA VAL A 83 0.93 7.46 16.79
C VAL A 83 0.16 6.15 16.74
N ASP A 84 -0.57 5.95 15.65
CA ASP A 84 -1.24 4.69 15.31
C ASP A 84 -0.40 3.94 14.28
N PHE A 85 -0.43 2.61 14.30
CA PHE A 85 0.38 1.78 13.41
C PHE A 85 -0.46 0.69 12.77
N GLU A 86 -0.41 0.64 11.45
CA GLU A 86 -1.05 -0.43 10.67
C GLU A 86 -0.01 -1.19 9.85
N VAL A 87 -0.22 -2.50 9.73
CA VAL A 87 0.67 -3.37 8.93
C VAL A 87 -0.13 -4.14 7.91
N GLU A 88 0.10 -3.83 6.64
CA GLU A 88 -0.56 -4.48 5.51
C GLU A 88 0.45 -5.31 4.71
N ARG A 89 0.05 -6.52 4.31
CA ARG A 89 0.85 -7.36 3.41
C ARG A 89 0.49 -7.07 1.96
N PHE A 90 1.52 -6.87 1.15
CA PHE A 90 1.45 -6.77 -0.30
C PHE A 90 2.30 -7.85 -0.94
N ASP A 91 1.85 -8.39 -2.06
CA ASP A 91 2.69 -9.22 -2.92
C ASP A 91 2.89 -8.46 -4.24
N ILE A 92 4.10 -7.93 -4.44
CA ILE A 92 4.43 -7.11 -5.62
C ILE A 92 5.33 -7.94 -6.52
N LEU A 93 4.86 -8.24 -7.74
CA LEU A 93 5.54 -9.15 -8.68
C LEU A 93 5.90 -10.51 -8.01
N GLY A 94 5.02 -11.02 -7.14
CA GLY A 94 5.21 -12.26 -6.39
C GLY A 94 6.22 -12.17 -5.23
N VAL A 95 6.76 -10.98 -4.93
CA VAL A 95 7.66 -10.73 -3.81
C VAL A 95 6.86 -10.17 -2.63
N PRO A 96 6.97 -10.74 -1.41
CA PRO A 96 6.22 -10.28 -0.25
C PRO A 96 6.83 -9.02 0.38
N PHE A 97 5.97 -8.03 0.63
CA PHE A 97 6.27 -6.79 1.33
C PHE A 97 5.33 -6.61 2.52
N HIS A 98 5.86 -6.07 3.62
CA HIS A 98 5.06 -5.55 4.72
C HIS A 98 5.14 -4.02 4.70
N LEU A 99 4.00 -3.40 4.41
CA LEU A 99 3.81 -1.96 4.50
C LEU A 99 3.46 -1.61 5.95
N GLN A 100 4.29 -0.79 6.59
CA GLN A 100 4.06 -0.23 7.91
C GLN A 100 3.69 1.25 7.73
N MET A 101 2.47 1.62 8.09
CA MET A 101 1.96 3.00 8.07
C MET A 101 1.77 3.52 9.49
#